data_AF-A0A2M8KQJ4-F1
#
_entry.id   AF-A0A2M8KQJ4-F1
#
_cell.length_a   1.000
_cell.length_b   1.000
_cell.length_c   1.000
_cell.angle_alpha   90.00
_cell.angle_beta   90.00
_cell.angle_gamma   90.00
#
_symmetry.space_group_name_H-M   'P 1'
#
loop_
_entity.id
_entity.type
_entity.pdbx_description
1 polymer ?
#
loop_
_entity_poly.entity_id
_entity_poly.type
_entity_poly.pdbx_seq_one_letter_code
_entity_poly.pdbx_strand_id
1 'polypeptide(L)'
;MQYLTDIYRVHLEQERSLLAQRDIEDLKATGQFPRDSTPFDVVSNPVLQNIEHIVYGQVERHIYLEVLTHQTVLDTFRQNQARTWEPLSPKEIPVLDSCLEEREAVTYEDFVLSIGEGEPSESSAQTVLGTGLVVKGTTETVCFPICGSSMSALNSANGSENLGLSGAMSFVPIDAEWGNPHKQALMLNESHRLLRVDPFLTNHEEAEYLINRATGLMGITLKADPADALTRVETILNEVEYLDGDHKLLCRVYDPRSMQRMVKTVFALRDSRYGDKVVIVGGKVTNRSQALALVKAGAHAVDIGVGEGEICDTPGVTSATGNNLLTAYQIAREGLQIPLICDGGTGRQIPIAIAIGASVAMKSRALSGGTYEHNPTGWVYSNGVDGRGFKRYFGEASDAEKWYGKKFDPTGNDVMFLEGSVGRVEMDSRYPSITKRQFKMLEGLATACIFQRIASLEELQRNPHPDVWKYTSHAAMRASVHHN
;
A
#
# COMPACT_ATOMS: atom_id res chain seq x y z
N MET A 1 3.99 22.10 -18.37
CA MET A 1 4.25 22.75 -17.07
C MET A 1 3.30 23.91 -16.84
N GLN A 2 3.49 25.11 -17.42
CA GLN A 2 2.62 26.27 -17.13
C GLN A 2 1.12 25.98 -17.32
N TYR A 3 0.75 25.35 -18.44
CA TYR A 3 -0.62 24.91 -18.70
C TYR A 3 -1.21 24.03 -17.57
N LEU A 4 -0.45 23.04 -17.10
CA LEU A 4 -0.86 22.17 -15.99
C LEU A 4 -0.92 22.95 -14.67
N THR A 5 0.02 23.86 -14.43
CA THR A 5 0.02 24.74 -13.26
C THR A 5 -1.28 25.55 -13.19
N ASP A 6 -1.73 26.11 -14.31
CA ASP A 6 -2.95 26.91 -14.36
C ASP A 6 -4.20 26.04 -14.12
N ILE A 7 -4.26 24.85 -14.72
CA ILE A 7 -5.34 23.87 -14.47
C ILE A 7 -5.43 23.50 -12.99
N TYR A 8 -4.33 23.05 -12.40
CA TYR A 8 -4.33 22.59 -11.02
C TYR A 8 -4.56 23.73 -10.03
N ARG A 9 -4.17 24.96 -10.34
CA ARG A 9 -4.50 26.13 -9.53
C ARG A 9 -6.01 26.38 -9.51
N VAL A 10 -6.64 26.41 -10.68
CA VAL A 10 -8.10 26.59 -10.81
C VAL A 10 -8.84 25.47 -10.08
N HIS A 11 -8.42 24.22 -10.27
CA HIS A 11 -9.02 23.07 -9.60
C HIS A 11 -8.90 23.17 -8.08
N LEU A 12 -7.72 23.52 -7.54
CA LEU A 12 -7.53 23.70 -6.09
C LEU A 12 -8.38 24.84 -5.53
N GLU A 13 -8.56 25.94 -6.28
CA GLU A 13 -9.45 27.04 -5.89
C GLU A 13 -10.93 26.65 -5.93
N GLN A 14 -11.34 25.84 -6.92
CA GLN A 14 -12.70 25.30 -7.02
C GLN A 14 -12.99 24.34 -5.86
N GLU A 15 -12.10 23.38 -5.60
CA GLU A 15 -12.24 22.49 -4.45
C GLU A 15 -12.27 23.31 -3.16
N ARG A 16 -11.35 24.27 -2.97
CA ARG A 16 -11.38 25.19 -1.81
C ARG A 16 -12.74 25.89 -1.63
N SER A 17 -13.35 26.33 -2.73
CA SER A 17 -14.63 27.03 -2.72
C SER A 17 -15.80 26.09 -2.42
N LEU A 18 -15.82 24.90 -3.03
CA LEU A 18 -16.82 23.86 -2.76
C LEU A 18 -16.76 23.42 -1.30
N LEU A 19 -15.57 23.40 -0.70
CA LEU A 19 -15.38 23.03 0.70
C LEU A 19 -15.84 24.11 1.67
N ALA A 20 -15.72 25.38 1.29
CA ALA A 20 -16.31 26.48 2.05
C ALA A 20 -17.84 26.49 1.98
N GLN A 21 -18.43 25.83 0.98
CA GLN A 21 -19.88 25.75 0.73
C GLN A 21 -20.52 24.46 1.21
N ARG A 22 -19.80 23.33 1.19
CA ARG A 22 -20.22 22.10 1.86
C ARG A 22 -20.21 22.39 3.35
N ASP A 23 -21.29 22.01 4.04
CA ASP A 23 -21.42 22.16 5.50
C ASP A 23 -20.52 21.14 6.22
N ILE A 24 -19.22 21.18 5.91
CA ILE A 24 -18.19 20.30 6.44
C ILE A 24 -18.00 20.60 7.92
N GLU A 25 -18.18 21.85 8.34
CA GLU A 25 -18.25 22.22 9.75
C GLU A 25 -19.42 21.50 10.43
N ASP A 26 -20.63 21.46 9.84
CA ASP A 26 -21.76 20.71 10.38
C ASP A 26 -21.57 19.18 10.33
N LEU A 27 -21.00 18.61 9.26
CA LEU A 27 -20.67 17.19 9.19
C LEU A 27 -19.57 16.81 10.20
N LYS A 28 -18.60 17.69 10.48
CA LYS A 28 -17.57 17.53 11.52
C LYS A 28 -18.12 17.76 12.93
N ALA A 29 -19.06 18.70 13.10
CA ALA A 29 -19.71 19.02 14.37
C ALA A 29 -20.70 17.92 14.78
N THR A 30 -21.37 17.28 13.82
CA THR A 30 -22.24 16.11 14.01
C THR A 30 -21.47 14.79 14.11
N GLY A 31 -20.15 14.79 13.86
CA GLY A 31 -19.29 13.61 13.93
C GLY A 31 -19.43 12.64 12.75
N GLN A 32 -20.17 13.04 11.71
CA GLN A 32 -20.41 12.28 10.47
C GLN A 32 -19.23 12.35 9.50
N PHE A 33 -18.38 13.37 9.61
CA PHE A 33 -17.11 13.48 8.88
C PHE A 33 -15.92 13.21 9.83
N PRO A 34 -14.88 12.49 9.38
CA PRO A 34 -13.69 12.32 10.19
C PRO A 34 -12.90 13.64 10.28
N ARG A 35 -12.28 13.91 11.43
CA ARG A 35 -11.44 15.11 11.59
C ARG A 35 -10.08 14.77 11.00
N ASP A 36 -9.55 15.63 10.14
CA ASP A 36 -8.20 15.48 9.57
C ASP A 36 -8.04 14.36 8.51
N SER A 37 -9.13 13.85 7.92
CA SER A 37 -9.08 12.70 7.00
C SER A 37 -9.18 13.01 5.52
N THR A 38 -9.31 14.29 5.18
CA THR A 38 -9.51 14.71 3.81
C THR A 38 -8.50 15.78 3.44
N PRO A 39 -8.28 16.05 2.14
CA PRO A 39 -7.61 17.28 1.71
C PRO A 39 -8.19 18.54 2.37
N PHE A 40 -9.42 18.46 2.88
CA PHE A 40 -10.28 19.54 3.34
C PHE A 40 -9.92 20.09 4.72
N ASP A 41 -9.10 19.38 5.49
CA ASP A 41 -8.56 19.88 6.77
C ASP A 41 -7.31 20.77 6.58
N VAL A 42 -6.81 20.86 5.35
CA VAL A 42 -5.51 21.46 5.03
C VAL A 42 -5.62 22.82 4.33
N VAL A 43 -6.75 23.09 3.67
CA VAL A 43 -6.94 24.28 2.83
C VAL A 43 -7.23 25.56 3.62
N SER A 44 -7.55 25.46 4.92
CA SER A 44 -7.92 26.59 5.76
C SER A 44 -6.73 27.33 6.41
N ASN A 45 -5.50 26.80 6.34
CA ASN A 45 -4.33 27.46 6.93
C ASN A 45 -3.30 27.94 5.89
N PRO A 46 -3.44 29.17 5.36
CA PRO A 46 -2.53 29.73 4.36
C PRO A 46 -1.10 29.98 4.89
N VAL A 47 -0.87 29.90 6.21
CA VAL A 47 0.46 30.06 6.83
C VAL A 47 1.25 28.75 6.80
N LEU A 48 0.58 27.59 6.69
CA LEU A 48 1.21 26.27 6.86
C LEU A 48 1.52 25.54 5.55
N GLN A 49 0.95 25.94 4.42
CA GLN A 49 1.27 25.34 3.11
C GLN A 49 1.30 26.38 1.99
N ASN A 50 2.42 26.44 1.26
CA ASN A 50 2.55 27.23 0.06
C ASN A 50 1.75 26.57 -1.08
N ILE A 51 0.70 27.22 -1.57
CA ILE A 51 -0.14 26.71 -2.67
C ILE A 51 0.69 26.36 -3.91
N GLU A 52 1.76 27.11 -4.19
CA GLU A 52 2.67 26.84 -5.32
C GLU A 52 3.34 25.47 -5.20
N HIS A 53 3.69 25.07 -3.97
CA HIS A 53 4.33 23.79 -3.71
C HIS A 53 3.35 22.62 -3.90
N ILE A 54 2.08 22.81 -3.51
CA ILE A 54 1.02 21.82 -3.74
C ILE A 54 0.74 21.70 -5.24
N VAL A 55 0.58 22.83 -5.93
CA VAL A 55 0.39 22.87 -7.39
C VAL A 55 1.55 22.18 -8.09
N TYR A 56 2.79 22.46 -7.70
CA TYR A 56 3.96 21.77 -8.24
C TYR A 56 3.90 20.26 -8.04
N GLY A 57 3.52 19.80 -6.84
CA GLY A 57 3.33 18.38 -6.55
C GLY A 57 2.25 17.74 -7.42
N GLN A 58 1.14 18.43 -7.69
CA GLN A 58 0.06 17.96 -8.55
C GLN A 58 0.45 17.91 -10.03
N VAL A 59 1.20 18.91 -10.51
CA VAL A 59 1.76 18.90 -11.87
C VAL A 59 2.75 17.75 -12.04
N GLU A 60 3.58 17.51 -11.04
CA GLU A 60 4.52 16.40 -11.06
C GLU A 60 3.81 15.05 -11.04
N ARG A 61 2.81 14.89 -10.16
CA ARG A 61 1.90 13.74 -10.15
C ARG A 61 1.33 13.47 -11.55
N HIS A 62 0.76 14.49 -12.19
CA HIS A 62 0.16 14.37 -13.53
C HIS A 62 1.15 13.81 -14.56
N ILE A 63 2.40 14.30 -14.58
CA ILE A 63 3.44 13.81 -15.49
C ILE A 63 3.74 12.33 -15.26
N TYR A 64 3.79 11.88 -14.01
CA TYR A 64 4.04 10.46 -13.71
C TYR A 64 2.81 9.59 -13.97
N LEU A 65 1.60 10.12 -13.81
CA LEU A 65 0.38 9.41 -14.22
C LEU A 65 0.38 9.15 -15.72
N GLU A 66 0.71 10.13 -16.57
CA GLU A 66 0.86 9.93 -18.03
C GLU A 66 1.78 8.74 -18.38
N VAL A 67 2.86 8.54 -17.61
CA VAL A 67 3.77 7.40 -17.81
C VAL A 67 3.13 6.09 -17.32
N LEU A 68 2.50 6.11 -16.15
CA LEU A 68 1.90 4.93 -15.51
C LEU A 68 0.57 4.50 -16.15
N THR A 69 -0.05 5.37 -16.95
CA THR A 69 -1.30 5.11 -17.70
C THR A 69 -1.10 5.20 -19.21
N HIS A 70 0.15 5.18 -19.68
CA HIS A 70 0.45 5.11 -21.11
C HIS A 70 -0.24 3.89 -21.75
N GLN A 71 -0.68 4.00 -23.00
CA GLN A 71 -1.49 2.97 -23.68
C GLN A 71 -0.90 1.55 -23.56
N THR A 72 0.42 1.42 -23.75
CA THR A 72 1.15 0.14 -23.58
C THR A 72 0.94 -0.51 -22.20
N VAL A 73 0.89 0.31 -21.15
CA VAL A 73 0.60 -0.15 -19.78
C VAL A 73 -0.85 -0.59 -19.66
N LEU A 74 -1.79 0.22 -20.18
CA LEU A 74 -3.21 -0.09 -20.12
C LEU A 74 -3.55 -1.38 -20.87
N ASP A 75 -2.96 -1.58 -22.05
CA ASP A 75 -3.12 -2.81 -22.82
C ASP A 75 -2.59 -4.02 -22.04
N THR A 76 -1.47 -3.87 -21.34
CA THR A 76 -0.94 -4.91 -20.45
C THR A 76 -1.86 -5.18 -19.27
N PHE A 77 -2.43 -4.14 -18.65
CA PHE A 77 -3.43 -4.32 -17.59
C PHE A 77 -4.62 -5.14 -18.09
N ARG A 78 -5.16 -4.82 -19.27
CA ARG A 78 -6.28 -5.57 -19.88
C ARG A 78 -5.90 -7.02 -20.16
N GLN A 79 -4.75 -7.25 -20.78
CA GLN A 79 -4.24 -8.59 -21.07
C GLN A 79 -4.07 -9.41 -19.79
N ASN A 80 -3.41 -8.86 -18.77
CA ASN A 80 -3.19 -9.56 -17.51
C ASN A 80 -4.48 -9.75 -16.70
N GLN A 81 -5.45 -8.84 -16.81
CA GLN A 81 -6.74 -8.98 -16.13
C GLN A 81 -7.51 -10.18 -16.68
N ALA A 82 -7.46 -10.40 -17.99
CA ALA A 82 -8.12 -11.51 -18.68
C ALA A 82 -7.47 -12.88 -18.42
N ARG A 83 -6.20 -12.91 -17.99
CA ARG A 83 -5.48 -14.17 -17.70
C ARG A 83 -5.97 -14.80 -16.40
N THR A 84 -6.13 -16.12 -16.39
CA THR A 84 -6.33 -16.86 -15.13
C THR A 84 -5.08 -16.71 -14.27
N TRP A 85 -5.25 -16.51 -12.96
CA TRP A 85 -4.11 -16.51 -12.06
C TRP A 85 -3.51 -17.93 -12.03
N GLU A 86 -2.20 -18.01 -12.22
CA GLU A 86 -1.47 -19.26 -12.24
C GLU A 86 -0.58 -19.35 -11.00
N PRO A 87 -0.61 -20.50 -10.29
CA PRO A 87 0.30 -20.75 -9.17
C PRO A 87 1.75 -20.50 -9.50
N LEU A 88 2.47 -19.93 -8.56
CA LEU A 88 3.93 -19.81 -8.67
C LEU A 88 4.54 -21.20 -8.72
N SER A 89 5.50 -21.37 -9.63
CA SER A 89 6.37 -22.54 -9.61
C SER A 89 7.08 -22.62 -8.26
N PRO A 90 7.22 -23.83 -7.69
CA PRO A 90 8.07 -24.05 -6.52
C PRO A 90 9.42 -23.35 -6.69
N LYS A 91 9.84 -22.65 -5.63
CA LYS A 91 11.12 -21.93 -5.57
C LYS A 91 12.21 -22.80 -4.97
N GLU A 92 13.35 -22.80 -5.64
CA GLU A 92 14.59 -23.41 -5.14
C GLU A 92 15.66 -22.32 -5.09
N ILE A 93 15.99 -21.85 -3.89
CA ILE A 93 17.01 -20.83 -3.64
C ILE A 93 17.94 -21.41 -2.57
N PRO A 94 19.02 -22.11 -2.97
CA PRO A 94 19.86 -22.90 -2.05
C PRO A 94 20.40 -22.12 -0.85
N VAL A 95 20.72 -20.83 -1.06
CA VAL A 95 21.19 -19.97 0.03
C VAL A 95 20.10 -19.70 1.08
N LEU A 96 18.84 -19.52 0.66
CA LEU A 96 17.73 -19.36 1.59
C LEU A 96 17.34 -20.70 2.23
N ASP A 97 17.49 -21.82 1.52
CA ASP A 97 17.32 -23.15 2.11
C ASP A 97 18.34 -23.40 3.23
N SER A 98 19.59 -23.00 3.02
CA SER A 98 20.65 -23.07 4.04
C SER A 98 20.29 -22.20 5.26
N CYS A 99 19.87 -20.95 5.05
CA CYS A 99 19.41 -20.08 6.15
C CYS A 99 18.21 -20.68 6.92
N LEU A 100 17.30 -21.37 6.24
CA LEU A 100 16.18 -22.06 6.88
C LEU A 100 16.62 -23.25 7.73
N GLU A 101 17.56 -24.06 7.24
CA GLU A 101 18.10 -25.22 7.93
C GLU A 101 18.91 -24.81 9.18
N GLU A 102 19.72 -23.76 9.03
CA GLU A 102 20.58 -23.22 10.09
C GLU A 102 19.83 -22.28 11.06
N ARG A 103 18.59 -21.90 10.72
CA ARG A 103 17.75 -20.96 11.48
C ARG A 103 18.38 -19.58 11.64
N GLU A 104 19.02 -19.10 10.58
CA GLU A 104 19.64 -17.78 10.57
C GLU A 104 18.60 -16.64 10.59
N ALA A 105 18.93 -15.57 11.30
CA ALA A 105 18.14 -14.34 11.29
C ALA A 105 18.60 -13.45 10.13
N VAL A 106 18.00 -13.65 8.96
CA VAL A 106 18.31 -12.87 7.74
C VAL A 106 17.14 -12.01 7.29
N THR A 107 17.43 -10.91 6.61
CA THR A 107 16.47 -9.92 6.12
C THR A 107 16.63 -9.74 4.62
N TYR A 108 15.68 -9.04 3.98
CA TYR A 108 15.82 -8.70 2.55
C TYR A 108 17.13 -7.96 2.24
N GLU A 109 17.69 -7.23 3.21
CA GLU A 109 18.92 -6.46 3.06
C GLU A 109 20.21 -7.29 3.15
N ASP A 110 20.12 -8.58 3.46
CA ASP A 110 21.27 -9.48 3.47
C ASP A 110 21.56 -10.09 2.09
N PHE A 111 20.65 -9.90 1.12
CA PHE A 111 20.72 -10.51 -0.19
C PHE A 111 20.82 -9.49 -1.32
N VAL A 112 21.58 -9.86 -2.35
CA VAL A 112 21.62 -9.15 -3.62
C VAL A 112 21.43 -10.13 -4.78
N LEU A 113 20.86 -9.63 -5.88
CA LEU A 113 20.78 -10.37 -7.13
C LEU A 113 21.98 -10.00 -8.01
N SER A 114 22.72 -11.00 -8.49
CA SER A 114 23.86 -10.84 -9.39
C SER A 114 23.41 -10.43 -10.78
N ILE A 115 24.24 -9.69 -11.51
CA ILE A 115 23.95 -9.35 -12.91
C ILE A 115 23.88 -10.64 -13.74
N GLY A 116 22.83 -10.81 -14.54
CA GLY A 116 22.65 -11.99 -15.39
C GLY A 116 23.67 -12.08 -16.53
N GLU A 117 24.06 -13.30 -16.91
CA GLU A 117 24.96 -13.62 -18.04
C GLU A 117 24.15 -13.97 -19.32
N GLY A 118 24.75 -13.96 -20.53
CA GLY A 118 24.04 -14.14 -21.83
C GLY A 118 24.06 -12.94 -22.83
N GLU A 119 23.19 -12.95 -23.84
CA GLU A 119 22.89 -11.78 -24.70
C GLU A 119 21.77 -10.95 -24.03
N PRO A 120 21.68 -9.63 -24.28
CA PRO A 120 20.57 -8.83 -23.77
C PRO A 120 19.24 -9.44 -24.22
N SER A 121 18.34 -9.76 -23.29
CA SER A 121 16.93 -9.94 -23.66
C SER A 121 16.50 -8.64 -24.37
N GLU A 122 15.75 -8.72 -25.47
CA GLU A 122 15.25 -7.56 -26.22
C GLU A 122 14.29 -6.65 -25.40
N SER A 123 14.25 -6.80 -24.07
CA SER A 123 13.50 -5.98 -23.14
C SER A 123 14.18 -4.62 -22.98
N SER A 124 13.76 -3.66 -23.79
CA SER A 124 14.08 -2.25 -23.59
C SER A 124 13.55 -1.76 -22.23
N ALA A 125 14.14 -0.70 -21.67
CA ALA A 125 13.62 -0.07 -20.45
C ALA A 125 12.15 0.34 -20.59
N GLN A 126 11.74 0.76 -21.79
CA GLN A 126 10.36 1.08 -22.12
C GLN A 126 9.46 -0.16 -22.03
N THR A 127 9.91 -1.31 -22.54
CA THR A 127 9.17 -2.57 -22.45
C THR A 127 8.98 -2.99 -20.99
N VAL A 128 10.05 -2.98 -20.19
CA VAL A 128 9.96 -3.40 -18.78
C VAL A 128 9.05 -2.46 -17.99
N LEU A 129 9.21 -1.14 -18.13
CA LEU A 129 8.35 -0.17 -17.45
C LEU A 129 6.89 -0.24 -17.91
N GLY A 130 6.67 -0.47 -19.22
CA GLY A 130 5.36 -0.46 -19.84
C GLY A 130 4.56 -1.74 -19.59
N THR A 131 5.17 -2.91 -19.82
CA THR A 131 4.48 -4.20 -19.80
C THR A 131 5.01 -5.13 -18.72
N GLY A 132 6.27 -4.96 -18.30
CA GLY A 132 6.95 -5.85 -17.38
C GLY A 132 6.52 -5.70 -15.92
N LEU A 133 6.00 -4.53 -15.51
CA LEU A 133 5.75 -4.23 -14.09
C LEU A 133 4.35 -4.58 -13.57
N VAL A 134 3.55 -5.29 -14.36
CA VAL A 134 2.17 -5.60 -14.01
C VAL A 134 2.07 -6.99 -13.41
N VAL A 135 1.48 -7.09 -12.22
CA VAL A 135 1.29 -8.36 -11.50
C VAL A 135 -0.19 -8.60 -11.23
N LYS A 136 -0.61 -9.85 -11.33
CA LYS A 136 -1.91 -10.26 -10.82
C LYS A 136 -1.79 -10.37 -9.30
N GLY A 137 -2.44 -9.44 -8.61
CA GLY A 137 -2.67 -9.50 -7.17
C GLY A 137 -3.69 -10.61 -6.94
N THR A 138 -4.89 -10.25 -6.51
CA THR A 138 -5.97 -11.22 -6.27
C THR A 138 -6.50 -11.84 -7.57
N THR A 139 -7.41 -12.81 -7.47
CA THR A 139 -8.10 -13.40 -8.64
C THR A 139 -8.79 -12.36 -9.52
N GLU A 140 -9.15 -11.21 -8.94
CA GLU A 140 -9.93 -10.14 -9.55
C GLU A 140 -9.11 -8.87 -9.82
N THR A 141 -7.86 -8.81 -9.34
CA THR A 141 -7.11 -7.55 -9.31
C THR A 141 -5.75 -7.69 -9.96
N VAL A 142 -5.50 -6.89 -10.99
CA VAL A 142 -4.16 -6.65 -11.53
C VAL A 142 -3.67 -5.28 -11.07
N CYS A 143 -2.41 -5.16 -10.64
CA CYS A 143 -1.82 -3.92 -10.12
C CYS A 143 -0.33 -3.85 -10.42
N PHE A 144 0.27 -2.68 -10.18
CA PHE A 144 1.71 -2.63 -9.97
C PHE A 144 2.04 -3.31 -8.62
N PRO A 145 3.27 -3.81 -8.41
CA PRO A 145 3.66 -4.60 -7.24
C PRO A 145 3.85 -3.77 -5.96
N ILE A 146 3.03 -2.73 -5.77
CA ILE A 146 3.08 -1.79 -4.65
C ILE A 146 1.69 -1.70 -4.02
N CYS A 147 1.66 -1.65 -2.69
CA CYS A 147 0.45 -1.37 -1.93
C CYS A 147 0.73 -0.37 -0.80
N GLY A 148 -0.19 0.54 -0.55
CA GLY A 148 -0.15 1.44 0.59
C GLY A 148 -0.51 0.74 1.90
N SER A 149 0.21 1.06 2.96
CA SER A 149 -0.11 0.58 4.32
C SER A 149 -1.42 1.17 4.83
N SER A 150 -2.19 0.41 5.62
CA SER A 150 -3.50 0.79 6.18
C SER A 150 -3.44 1.69 7.42
N MET A 151 -2.34 2.40 7.65
CA MET A 151 -2.17 3.19 8.86
C MET A 151 -3.04 4.45 8.84
N SER A 152 -3.68 4.77 9.97
CA SER A 152 -4.46 6.01 10.12
C SER A 152 -3.63 7.25 9.81
N ALA A 153 -2.36 7.24 10.24
CA ALA A 153 -1.42 8.31 9.99
C ALA A 153 -1.14 8.55 8.49
N LEU A 154 -1.33 7.56 7.61
CA LEU A 154 -0.93 7.63 6.21
C LEU A 154 -2.09 7.89 5.23
N ASN A 155 -3.26 7.33 5.48
CA ASN A 155 -4.33 7.21 4.50
C ASN A 155 -5.27 8.41 4.48
N SER A 156 -5.44 9.04 3.32
CA SER A 156 -6.43 10.10 3.07
C SER A 156 -7.20 9.76 1.80
N ALA A 157 -8.35 10.41 1.57
CA ALA A 157 -9.12 10.19 0.34
C ALA A 157 -8.27 10.48 -0.93
N ASN A 158 -7.49 11.57 -0.91
CA ASN A 158 -6.57 11.92 -1.98
C ASN A 158 -5.39 10.94 -2.08
N GLY A 159 -4.91 10.40 -0.96
CA GLY A 159 -3.89 9.36 -0.96
C GLY A 159 -4.38 8.06 -1.60
N SER A 160 -5.60 7.63 -1.27
CA SER A 160 -6.25 6.45 -1.86
C SER A 160 -6.55 6.63 -3.34
N GLU A 161 -7.05 7.81 -3.72
CA GLU A 161 -7.27 8.22 -5.11
C GLU A 161 -5.96 8.17 -5.92
N ASN A 162 -4.87 8.75 -5.39
CA ASN A 162 -3.56 8.72 -6.03
C ASN A 162 -3.03 7.31 -6.22
N LEU A 163 -3.07 6.50 -5.16
CA LEU A 163 -2.63 5.10 -5.20
C LEU A 163 -3.42 4.32 -6.25
N GLY A 164 -4.75 4.51 -6.29
CA GLY A 164 -5.62 3.87 -7.26
C GLY A 164 -5.25 4.24 -8.71
N LEU A 165 -5.10 5.54 -9.01
CA LEU A 165 -4.72 6.00 -10.36
C LEU A 165 -3.32 5.58 -10.76
N SER A 166 -2.38 5.59 -9.83
CA SER A 166 -1.02 5.09 -10.07
C SER A 166 -0.97 3.57 -10.13
N GLY A 167 -2.09 2.85 -9.95
CA GLY A 167 -2.20 1.40 -10.11
C GLY A 167 -1.75 0.56 -8.91
N ALA A 168 -1.67 1.16 -7.72
CA ALA A 168 -1.38 0.51 -6.44
C ALA A 168 -2.65 0.28 -5.60
N MET A 169 -2.66 -0.78 -4.78
CA MET A 169 -3.76 -1.03 -3.84
C MET A 169 -3.67 -0.11 -2.62
N SER A 170 -4.82 0.30 -2.09
CA SER A 170 -4.93 1.02 -0.81
C SER A 170 -6.00 0.42 0.09
N PHE A 171 -5.83 0.57 1.40
CA PHE A 171 -6.78 0.05 2.38
C PHE A 171 -7.10 1.12 3.40
N VAL A 172 -8.37 1.49 3.51
CA VAL A 172 -8.84 2.40 4.56
C VAL A 172 -8.54 1.76 5.93
N PRO A 173 -7.93 2.50 6.88
CA PRO A 173 -7.60 2.01 8.22
C PRO A 173 -8.83 1.55 9.01
N ILE A 174 -8.62 0.90 10.15
CA ILE A 174 -9.68 0.44 11.07
C ILE A 174 -9.56 0.99 12.50
N ASP A 175 -8.42 1.62 12.81
CA ASP A 175 -8.13 2.20 14.12
C ASP A 175 -8.51 3.69 14.19
N ALA A 176 -8.33 4.27 15.37
CA ALA A 176 -8.84 5.60 15.71
C ALA A 176 -10.32 5.80 15.31
N GLU A 177 -10.60 6.84 14.55
CA GLU A 177 -11.95 7.17 14.08
C GLU A 177 -12.49 6.23 13.00
N TRP A 178 -11.61 5.46 12.34
CA TRP A 178 -11.97 4.48 11.33
C TRP A 178 -12.60 3.21 11.93
N GLY A 179 -12.60 3.11 13.26
CA GLY A 179 -13.42 2.15 13.98
C GLY A 179 -14.92 2.30 13.69
N ASN A 180 -15.37 3.44 13.15
CA ASN A 180 -16.74 3.61 12.67
C ASN A 180 -16.85 3.18 11.18
N PRO A 181 -17.67 2.17 10.84
CA PRO A 181 -17.84 1.72 9.46
C PRO A 181 -18.37 2.80 8.51
N HIS A 182 -19.25 3.69 8.98
CA HIS A 182 -19.77 4.80 8.16
C HIS A 182 -18.66 5.76 7.70
N LYS A 183 -17.64 5.96 8.56
CA LYS A 183 -16.48 6.79 8.21
C LYS A 183 -15.60 6.11 7.15
N GLN A 184 -15.45 4.79 7.20
CA GLN A 184 -14.76 4.06 6.14
C GLN A 184 -15.52 4.14 4.81
N ALA A 185 -16.86 4.00 4.82
CA ALA A 185 -17.68 4.17 3.61
C ALA A 185 -17.53 5.57 3.01
N LEU A 186 -17.61 6.59 3.86
CA LEU A 186 -17.41 7.97 3.46
C LEU A 186 -16.02 8.20 2.83
N MET A 187 -14.95 7.60 3.37
CA MET A 187 -13.61 7.68 2.79
C MET A 187 -13.57 7.10 1.38
N LEU A 188 -14.19 5.94 1.16
CA LEU A 188 -14.26 5.31 -0.16
C LEU A 188 -15.05 6.16 -1.16
N ASN A 189 -16.22 6.66 -0.76
CA ASN A 189 -17.04 7.53 -1.60
C ASN A 189 -16.31 8.83 -1.95
N GLU A 190 -15.63 9.44 -0.98
CA GLU A 190 -14.88 10.67 -1.23
C GLU A 190 -13.66 10.41 -2.13
N SER A 191 -12.97 9.28 -1.96
CA SER A 191 -11.87 8.88 -2.86
C SER A 191 -12.38 8.65 -4.29
N HIS A 192 -13.54 8.01 -4.44
CA HIS A 192 -14.19 7.83 -5.75
C HIS A 192 -14.65 9.15 -6.36
N ARG A 193 -15.21 10.07 -5.56
CA ARG A 193 -15.57 11.41 -6.03
C ARG A 193 -14.35 12.16 -6.55
N LEU A 194 -13.22 12.09 -5.84
CA LEU A 194 -11.99 12.75 -6.26
C LEU A 194 -11.49 12.23 -7.62
N LEU A 195 -11.60 10.92 -7.89
CA LEU A 195 -11.32 10.36 -9.23
C LEU A 195 -12.17 11.04 -10.33
N ARG A 196 -13.46 11.27 -10.05
CA ARG A 196 -14.41 11.85 -11.03
C ARG A 196 -14.14 13.33 -11.33
N VAL A 197 -13.48 14.04 -10.43
CA VAL A 197 -13.16 15.48 -10.58
C VAL A 197 -11.68 15.75 -10.80
N ASP A 198 -10.84 14.71 -10.90
CA ASP A 198 -9.40 14.90 -11.09
C ASP A 198 -9.11 15.56 -12.45
N PRO A 199 -8.33 16.65 -12.48
CA PRO A 199 -7.97 17.32 -13.72
C PRO A 199 -7.24 16.43 -14.74
N PHE A 200 -6.50 15.43 -14.28
CA PHE A 200 -5.84 14.43 -15.13
C PHE A 200 -6.87 13.63 -15.95
N LEU A 201 -8.02 13.29 -15.36
CA LEU A 201 -9.03 12.46 -16.01
C LEU A 201 -10.05 13.24 -16.84
N THR A 202 -10.21 14.55 -16.60
CA THR A 202 -11.29 15.38 -17.19
C THR A 202 -11.35 15.32 -18.73
N ASN A 203 -10.21 15.12 -19.41
CA ASN A 203 -10.14 14.98 -20.87
C ASN A 203 -9.33 13.74 -21.31
N HIS A 204 -9.15 12.76 -20.42
CA HIS A 204 -8.37 11.57 -20.74
C HIS A 204 -9.24 10.57 -21.52
N GLU A 205 -8.75 10.06 -22.65
CA GLU A 205 -9.52 9.16 -23.53
C GLU A 205 -9.99 7.89 -22.78
N GLU A 206 -9.16 7.41 -21.86
CA GLU A 206 -9.40 6.21 -21.04
C GLU A 206 -9.93 6.52 -19.62
N ALA A 207 -10.52 7.70 -19.40
CA ALA A 207 -10.92 8.15 -18.06
C ALA A 207 -11.79 7.14 -17.31
N GLU A 208 -12.87 6.65 -17.92
CA GLU A 208 -13.77 5.68 -17.29
C GLU A 208 -13.06 4.36 -16.94
N TYR A 209 -12.18 3.87 -17.82
CA TYR A 209 -11.39 2.67 -17.55
C TYR A 209 -10.48 2.86 -16.33
N LEU A 210 -9.79 4.00 -16.27
CA LEU A 210 -8.91 4.34 -15.15
C LEU A 210 -9.68 4.52 -13.83
N ILE A 211 -10.83 5.18 -13.86
CA ILE A 211 -11.69 5.38 -12.68
C ILE A 211 -12.17 4.03 -12.15
N ASN A 212 -12.70 3.16 -13.02
CA ASN A 212 -13.18 1.83 -12.62
C ASN A 212 -12.04 0.97 -12.05
N ARG A 213 -10.87 1.03 -12.69
CA ARG A 213 -9.67 0.33 -12.22
C ARG A 213 -9.20 0.82 -10.87
N ALA A 214 -9.02 2.13 -10.70
CA ALA A 214 -8.60 2.75 -9.44
C ALA A 214 -9.58 2.41 -8.32
N THR A 215 -10.88 2.43 -8.62
CA THR A 215 -11.96 2.06 -7.68
C THR A 215 -11.83 0.63 -7.19
N GLY A 216 -11.53 -0.33 -8.08
CA GLY A 216 -11.28 -1.73 -7.71
C GLY A 216 -9.99 -1.98 -6.91
N LEU A 217 -9.12 -0.98 -6.78
CA LEU A 217 -7.88 -1.04 -5.99
C LEU A 217 -8.02 -0.41 -4.60
N MET A 218 -9.16 0.20 -4.29
CA MET A 218 -9.47 0.78 -2.99
C MET A 218 -10.27 -0.20 -2.14
N GLY A 219 -9.75 -0.50 -0.95
CA GLY A 219 -10.37 -1.44 -0.02
C GLY A 219 -10.46 -0.91 1.39
N ILE A 220 -10.89 -1.76 2.31
CA ILE A 220 -10.98 -1.48 3.74
C ILE A 220 -10.18 -2.49 4.54
N THR A 221 -9.74 -2.08 5.73
CA THR A 221 -9.20 -2.98 6.74
C THR A 221 -10.31 -3.42 7.69
N LEU A 222 -10.33 -4.70 8.02
CA LEU A 222 -11.26 -5.36 8.92
C LEU A 222 -10.49 -5.99 10.07
N LYS A 223 -11.05 -5.96 11.28
CA LYS A 223 -10.53 -6.77 12.38
C LYS A 223 -10.90 -8.24 12.17
N ALA A 224 -10.10 -9.14 12.70
CA ALA A 224 -10.48 -10.56 12.80
C ALA A 224 -11.52 -10.79 13.89
N ASP A 225 -12.74 -10.34 13.65
CA ASP A 225 -13.93 -10.68 14.42
C ASP A 225 -15.08 -10.93 13.43
N PRO A 226 -15.65 -12.15 13.36
CA PRO A 226 -16.67 -12.44 12.36
C PRO A 226 -17.91 -11.54 12.44
N ALA A 227 -18.37 -11.20 13.65
CA ALA A 227 -19.58 -10.40 13.80
C ALA A 227 -19.33 -8.95 13.39
N ASP A 228 -18.26 -8.33 13.89
CA ASP A 228 -17.88 -6.95 13.51
C ASP A 228 -17.59 -6.85 12.01
N ALA A 229 -16.86 -7.81 11.44
CA ALA A 229 -16.52 -7.81 10.03
C ALA A 229 -17.75 -7.90 9.12
N LEU A 230 -18.71 -8.77 9.43
CA LEU A 230 -19.93 -8.91 8.62
C LEU A 230 -20.81 -7.66 8.70
N THR A 231 -21.03 -7.12 9.91
CA THR A 231 -21.80 -5.88 10.08
C THR A 231 -21.14 -4.73 9.33
N ARG A 232 -19.81 -4.59 9.43
CA ARG A 232 -19.06 -3.56 8.73
C ARG A 232 -19.17 -3.71 7.22
N VAL A 233 -18.92 -4.91 6.67
CA VAL A 233 -19.04 -5.16 5.23
C VAL A 233 -20.44 -4.85 4.73
N GLU A 234 -21.48 -5.20 5.48
CA GLU A 234 -22.85 -4.84 5.15
C GLU A 234 -23.08 -3.32 5.12
N THR A 235 -22.58 -2.58 6.13
CA THR A 235 -22.62 -1.11 6.11
C THR A 235 -21.92 -0.53 4.88
N ILE A 236 -20.70 -1.00 4.57
CA ILE A 236 -19.93 -0.51 3.43
C ILE A 236 -20.64 -0.80 2.11
N LEU A 237 -21.13 -2.01 1.91
CA LEU A 237 -21.86 -2.39 0.69
C LEU A 237 -23.16 -1.59 0.50
N ASN A 238 -23.80 -1.12 1.58
CA ASN A 238 -25.02 -0.33 1.51
C ASN A 238 -24.76 1.17 1.30
N GLU A 239 -23.60 1.68 1.72
CA GLU A 239 -23.31 3.12 1.72
C GLU A 239 -22.35 3.56 0.62
N VAL A 240 -21.57 2.63 0.05
CA VAL A 240 -20.60 2.96 -1.00
C VAL A 240 -21.23 2.79 -2.38
N GLU A 241 -21.48 3.92 -3.03
CA GLU A 241 -22.34 4.01 -4.22
C GLU A 241 -21.83 3.18 -5.42
N TYR A 242 -20.50 3.10 -5.59
CA TYR A 242 -19.91 2.37 -6.72
C TYR A 242 -19.94 0.85 -6.56
N LEU A 243 -20.27 0.32 -5.36
CA LEU A 243 -20.34 -1.12 -5.10
C LEU A 243 -21.70 -1.73 -5.49
N ASP A 244 -22.69 -0.91 -5.86
CA ASP A 244 -23.97 -1.37 -6.41
C ASP A 244 -23.82 -1.92 -7.86
N GLY A 245 -22.65 -1.74 -8.49
CA GLY A 245 -22.29 -2.27 -9.81
C GLY A 245 -21.44 -3.56 -9.76
N ASP A 246 -20.59 -3.74 -10.78
CA ASP A 246 -19.73 -4.93 -10.91
C ASP A 246 -18.50 -4.92 -9.98
N HIS A 247 -18.33 -3.87 -9.16
CA HIS A 247 -17.20 -3.74 -8.26
C HIS A 247 -17.37 -4.61 -7.01
N LYS A 248 -16.30 -5.34 -6.68
CA LYS A 248 -16.19 -6.10 -5.44
C LYS A 248 -15.44 -5.29 -4.39
N LEU A 249 -15.88 -5.38 -3.14
CA LEU A 249 -15.23 -4.74 -2.01
C LEU A 249 -13.93 -5.49 -1.66
N LEU A 250 -12.80 -4.80 -1.80
CA LEU A 250 -11.51 -5.31 -1.36
C LEU A 250 -11.40 -5.21 0.18
N CYS A 251 -11.23 -6.34 0.85
CA CYS A 251 -11.23 -6.47 2.30
C CYS A 251 -9.88 -7.03 2.77
N ARG A 252 -9.15 -6.27 3.57
CA ARG A 252 -7.97 -6.76 4.31
C ARG A 252 -8.36 -7.16 5.72
N VAL A 253 -8.44 -8.47 5.98
CA VAL A 253 -8.68 -8.99 7.34
C VAL A 253 -7.36 -9.05 8.08
N TYR A 254 -7.25 -8.26 9.15
CA TYR A 254 -6.04 -8.05 9.93
C TYR A 254 -6.23 -8.44 11.41
N ASP A 255 -5.44 -9.40 11.91
CA ASP A 255 -5.19 -9.60 13.36
C ASP A 255 -3.91 -10.41 13.62
N PRO A 256 -2.80 -9.77 14.01
CA PRO A 256 -1.53 -10.48 14.24
C PRO A 256 -1.55 -11.40 15.47
N ARG A 257 -2.59 -11.33 16.32
CA ARG A 257 -2.65 -12.04 17.61
C ARG A 257 -3.39 -13.36 17.55
N SER A 258 -4.26 -13.58 16.56
CA SER A 258 -5.12 -14.78 16.53
C SER A 258 -5.41 -15.30 15.13
N MET A 259 -4.66 -16.31 14.73
CA MET A 259 -4.91 -17.06 13.49
C MET A 259 -6.30 -17.68 13.44
N GLN A 260 -6.79 -18.23 14.56
CA GLN A 260 -8.11 -18.87 14.59
C GLN A 260 -9.23 -17.88 14.32
N ARG A 261 -9.13 -16.65 14.86
CA ARG A 261 -10.10 -15.60 14.57
C ARG A 261 -10.04 -15.19 13.11
N MET A 262 -8.84 -14.98 12.57
CA MET A 262 -8.67 -14.64 11.15
C MET A 262 -9.31 -15.69 10.23
N VAL A 263 -9.05 -16.98 10.44
CA VAL A 263 -9.67 -18.07 9.67
C VAL A 263 -11.19 -18.03 9.74
N LYS A 264 -11.76 -17.86 10.94
CA LYS A 264 -13.22 -17.77 11.13
C LYS A 264 -13.82 -16.56 10.42
N THR A 265 -13.16 -15.40 10.49
CA THR A 265 -13.63 -14.17 9.84
C THR A 265 -13.58 -14.31 8.32
N VAL A 266 -12.47 -14.82 7.75
CA VAL A 266 -12.37 -15.07 6.31
C VAL A 266 -13.43 -16.05 5.85
N PHE A 267 -13.61 -17.17 6.57
CA PHE A 267 -14.65 -18.15 6.25
C PHE A 267 -16.05 -17.54 6.27
N ALA A 268 -16.36 -16.70 7.27
CA ALA A 268 -17.65 -16.02 7.38
C ALA A 268 -17.89 -15.01 6.24
N LEU A 269 -16.86 -14.29 5.80
CA LEU A 269 -16.94 -13.36 4.67
C LEU A 269 -17.06 -14.08 3.32
N ARG A 270 -16.67 -15.35 3.25
CA ARG A 270 -16.84 -16.23 2.08
C ARG A 270 -18.19 -16.92 2.03
N ASP A 271 -19.04 -16.73 3.04
CA ASP A 271 -20.45 -17.16 2.99
C ASP A 271 -21.14 -16.61 1.73
N SER A 272 -22.07 -17.36 1.16
CA SER A 272 -22.71 -17.04 -0.11
C SER A 272 -23.41 -15.67 -0.13
N ARG A 273 -23.76 -15.13 1.05
CA ARG A 273 -24.30 -13.76 1.18
C ARG A 273 -23.35 -12.69 0.63
N TYR A 274 -22.04 -12.89 0.77
CA TYR A 274 -21.02 -11.90 0.39
C TYR A 274 -19.96 -12.45 -0.57
N GLY A 275 -19.89 -13.77 -0.77
CA GLY A 275 -18.81 -14.44 -1.50
C GLY A 275 -18.52 -13.84 -2.88
N ASP A 276 -19.53 -13.39 -3.62
CA ASP A 276 -19.31 -12.79 -4.95
C ASP A 276 -19.11 -11.27 -4.91
N LYS A 277 -19.32 -10.64 -3.75
CA LYS A 277 -19.22 -9.19 -3.54
C LYS A 277 -17.90 -8.74 -2.90
N VAL A 278 -17.09 -9.68 -2.38
CA VAL A 278 -15.85 -9.33 -1.66
C VAL A 278 -14.62 -10.05 -2.21
N VAL A 279 -13.51 -9.33 -2.22
CA VAL A 279 -12.16 -9.86 -2.43
C VAL A 279 -11.42 -9.77 -1.11
N ILE A 280 -10.74 -10.83 -0.69
CA ILE A 280 -10.23 -10.97 0.69
C ILE A 280 -8.72 -11.16 0.67
N VAL A 281 -8.01 -10.26 1.33
CA VAL A 281 -6.62 -10.41 1.73
C VAL A 281 -6.61 -10.79 3.21
N GLY A 282 -6.09 -11.97 3.55
CA GLY A 282 -5.98 -12.42 4.94
C GLY A 282 -4.56 -12.27 5.46
N GLY A 283 -4.38 -11.67 6.63
CA GLY A 283 -3.08 -11.57 7.27
C GLY A 283 -3.07 -10.85 8.62
N LYS A 284 -1.93 -10.64 9.26
CA LYS A 284 -0.62 -11.04 8.77
C LYS A 284 -0.24 -12.44 9.21
N VAL A 285 0.41 -13.20 8.33
CA VAL A 285 0.95 -14.54 8.65
C VAL A 285 2.45 -14.48 8.89
N THR A 286 2.95 -15.44 9.66
CA THR A 286 4.37 -15.60 10.05
C THR A 286 4.95 -16.96 9.67
N ASN A 287 4.14 -17.84 9.07
CA ASN A 287 4.58 -19.14 8.59
C ASN A 287 3.61 -19.71 7.54
N ARG A 288 4.06 -20.76 6.85
CA ARG A 288 3.28 -21.41 5.79
C ARG A 288 1.96 -22.03 6.25
N SER A 289 1.91 -22.61 7.45
CA SER A 289 0.69 -23.28 7.93
C SER A 289 -0.47 -22.28 8.10
N GLN A 290 -0.15 -21.07 8.56
CA GLN A 290 -1.08 -19.95 8.68
C GLN A 290 -1.58 -19.49 7.30
N ALA A 291 -0.67 -19.33 6.33
CA ALA A 291 -1.03 -19.00 4.95
C ALA A 291 -2.00 -20.04 4.35
N LEU A 292 -1.68 -21.32 4.48
CA LEU A 292 -2.55 -22.41 3.99
C LEU A 292 -3.91 -22.45 4.68
N ALA A 293 -3.98 -22.11 5.98
CA ALA A 293 -5.25 -22.04 6.69
C ALA A 293 -6.16 -20.94 6.14
N LEU A 294 -5.60 -19.79 5.77
CA LEU A 294 -6.34 -18.69 5.13
C LEU A 294 -6.78 -19.04 3.71
N VAL A 295 -5.91 -19.69 2.92
CA VAL A 295 -6.28 -20.20 1.59
C VAL A 295 -7.49 -21.13 1.71
N LYS A 296 -7.43 -22.09 2.64
CA LYS A 296 -8.53 -23.05 2.87
C LYS A 296 -9.81 -22.38 3.37
N ALA A 297 -9.69 -21.26 4.09
CA ALA A 297 -10.83 -20.45 4.50
C ALA A 297 -11.45 -19.64 3.34
N GLY A 298 -10.73 -19.53 2.21
CA GLY A 298 -11.16 -18.82 1.00
C GLY A 298 -10.61 -17.41 0.86
N ALA A 299 -9.44 -17.10 1.44
CA ALA A 299 -8.72 -15.88 1.12
C ALA A 299 -8.29 -15.87 -0.36
N HIS A 300 -8.30 -14.69 -0.99
CA HIS A 300 -7.84 -14.47 -2.37
C HIS A 300 -6.39 -14.00 -2.45
N ALA A 301 -5.83 -13.56 -1.33
CA ALA A 301 -4.41 -13.28 -1.14
C ALA A 301 -4.00 -13.49 0.32
N VAL A 302 -2.72 -13.72 0.56
CA VAL A 302 -2.14 -13.75 1.91
C VAL A 302 -1.21 -12.57 2.10
N ASP A 303 -1.34 -11.91 3.24
CA ASP A 303 -0.46 -10.84 3.68
C ASP A 303 0.50 -11.35 4.76
N ILE A 304 1.79 -11.10 4.58
CA ILE A 304 2.90 -11.63 5.38
C ILE A 304 3.50 -10.51 6.21
N GLY A 305 3.70 -10.81 7.50
CA GLY A 305 4.73 -10.17 8.30
C GLY A 305 4.31 -9.74 9.70
N VAL A 306 5.22 -9.78 10.67
CA VAL A 306 4.98 -9.24 12.02
C VAL A 306 6.32 -8.75 12.52
N GLY A 307 6.40 -7.52 13.02
CA GLY A 307 7.62 -7.01 13.67
C GLY A 307 8.61 -6.24 12.78
N GLU A 308 8.58 -6.38 11.45
CA GLU A 308 9.56 -5.73 10.55
C GLU A 308 9.10 -4.39 9.94
N GLY A 309 8.06 -3.74 10.50
CA GLY A 309 7.61 -2.42 10.04
C GLY A 309 8.56 -1.29 10.47
N GLU A 310 8.66 -0.20 9.69
CA GLU A 310 9.60 0.91 9.94
C GLU A 310 9.50 1.57 11.33
N ILE A 311 8.32 1.50 11.98
CA ILE A 311 8.07 2.05 13.32
C ILE A 311 7.41 1.02 14.26
N CYS A 312 7.62 -0.25 13.95
CA CYS A 312 7.11 -1.38 14.71
C CYS A 312 8.04 -1.66 15.89
N ASP A 313 7.54 -1.57 17.11
CA ASP A 313 8.30 -1.87 18.32
C ASP A 313 7.94 -3.26 18.89
N THR A 314 7.09 -4.03 18.20
CA THR A 314 6.70 -5.40 18.63
C THR A 314 7.92 -6.25 19.02
N PRO A 315 9.02 -6.34 18.23
CA PRO A 315 10.18 -7.14 18.64
C PRO A 315 10.87 -6.57 19.87
N GLY A 316 10.97 -5.24 19.98
CA GLY A 316 11.61 -4.55 21.10
C GLY A 316 10.85 -4.70 22.43
N VAL A 317 9.52 -4.81 22.38
CA VAL A 317 8.66 -4.91 23.57
C VAL A 317 8.32 -6.35 23.92
N THR A 318 8.09 -7.22 22.93
CA THR A 318 7.58 -8.59 23.14
C THR A 318 8.63 -9.68 22.94
N SER A 319 9.78 -9.34 22.34
CA SER A 319 10.74 -10.32 21.80
C SER A 319 10.15 -11.26 20.74
N ALA A 320 8.97 -10.95 20.18
CA ALA A 320 8.33 -11.71 19.12
C ALA A 320 8.40 -10.96 17.78
N THR A 321 8.86 -11.65 16.75
CA THR A 321 8.89 -11.17 15.37
C THR A 321 8.72 -12.34 14.42
N GLY A 322 8.11 -12.09 13.26
CA GLY A 322 8.29 -12.95 12.10
C GLY A 322 9.63 -12.65 11.42
N ASN A 323 10.06 -13.56 10.56
CA ASN A 323 11.05 -13.27 9.54
C ASN A 323 10.32 -13.20 8.19
N ASN A 324 10.03 -12.00 7.69
CA ASN A 324 9.14 -11.82 6.53
C ASN A 324 9.75 -12.44 5.27
N LEU A 325 11.06 -12.25 5.06
CA LEU A 325 11.80 -12.82 3.94
C LEU A 325 11.68 -14.34 3.92
N LEU A 326 12.06 -15.00 5.01
CA LEU A 326 12.04 -16.46 5.10
C LEU A 326 10.61 -17.00 5.09
N THR A 327 9.65 -16.29 5.66
CA THR A 327 8.23 -16.68 5.61
C THR A 327 7.71 -16.66 4.18
N ALA A 328 7.97 -15.58 3.43
CA ALA A 328 7.59 -15.47 2.03
C ALA A 328 8.25 -16.57 1.19
N TYR A 329 9.55 -16.81 1.38
CA TYR A 329 10.26 -17.88 0.70
C TYR A 329 9.70 -19.26 1.04
N GLN A 330 9.43 -19.57 2.32
CA GLN A 330 8.82 -20.85 2.74
C GLN A 330 7.46 -21.10 2.10
N ILE A 331 6.66 -20.05 1.91
CA ILE A 331 5.35 -20.16 1.28
C ILE A 331 5.51 -20.37 -0.23
N ALA A 332 6.42 -19.63 -0.87
CA ALA A 332 6.67 -19.70 -2.31
C ALA A 332 7.37 -21.00 -2.74
N ARG A 333 8.32 -21.53 -1.95
CA ARG A 333 9.05 -22.78 -2.26
C ARG A 333 8.15 -24.01 -2.41
N GLU A 334 6.97 -23.98 -1.78
CA GLU A 334 6.00 -25.08 -1.84
C GLU A 334 4.80 -24.80 -2.77
N GLY A 335 4.82 -23.69 -3.53
CA GLY A 335 3.80 -23.36 -4.53
C GLY A 335 2.41 -22.99 -3.96
N LEU A 336 2.29 -21.81 -3.33
CA LEU A 336 0.98 -21.30 -2.90
C LEU A 336 0.09 -20.99 -4.11
N GLN A 337 -1.21 -21.24 -3.96
CA GLN A 337 -2.25 -21.09 -4.99
C GLN A 337 -2.95 -19.72 -4.97
N ILE A 338 -2.44 -18.74 -4.23
CA ILE A 338 -2.91 -17.34 -4.26
C ILE A 338 -1.70 -16.40 -4.12
N PRO A 339 -1.80 -15.14 -4.59
CA PRO A 339 -0.77 -14.11 -4.43
C PRO A 339 -0.32 -13.88 -2.98
N LEU A 340 0.91 -13.36 -2.85
CA LEU A 340 1.52 -12.98 -1.59
C LEU A 340 1.77 -11.47 -1.53
N ILE A 341 1.41 -10.86 -0.41
CA ILE A 341 1.77 -9.47 -0.07
C ILE A 341 2.83 -9.53 1.02
N CYS A 342 4.00 -8.92 0.78
CA CYS A 342 5.03 -8.74 1.80
C CYS A 342 4.83 -7.37 2.48
N ASP A 343 4.40 -7.37 3.74
CA ASP A 343 4.13 -6.15 4.51
C ASP A 343 5.19 -5.94 5.62
N GLY A 344 6.07 -4.97 5.36
CA GLY A 344 7.21 -4.62 6.21
C GLY A 344 8.50 -5.32 5.79
N GLY A 345 9.63 -4.85 6.32
CA GLY A 345 10.96 -5.46 6.16
C GLY A 345 11.64 -5.27 4.81
N THR A 346 10.87 -5.02 3.75
CA THR A 346 11.41 -4.98 2.38
C THR A 346 12.27 -3.76 2.07
N GLY A 347 12.35 -2.74 2.93
CA GLY A 347 13.23 -1.57 2.76
C GLY A 347 13.24 -1.01 1.32
N ARG A 348 14.42 -0.97 0.69
CA ARG A 348 14.59 -0.69 -0.77
C ARG A 348 14.61 -1.96 -1.64
N GLN A 349 14.62 -3.13 -1.02
CA GLN A 349 14.78 -4.45 -1.62
C GLN A 349 13.46 -5.05 -2.14
N ILE A 350 12.63 -4.24 -2.81
CA ILE A 350 11.42 -4.71 -3.50
C ILE A 350 11.76 -5.81 -4.53
N PRO A 351 12.83 -5.70 -5.34
CA PRO A 351 13.18 -6.75 -6.30
C PRO A 351 13.42 -8.11 -5.64
N ILE A 352 14.06 -8.14 -4.47
CA ILE A 352 14.28 -9.37 -3.70
C ILE A 352 12.94 -9.97 -3.25
N ALA A 353 12.03 -9.14 -2.74
CA ALA A 353 10.70 -9.60 -2.32
C ALA A 353 9.91 -10.22 -3.47
N ILE A 354 9.95 -9.60 -4.66
CA ILE A 354 9.30 -10.17 -5.84
C ILE A 354 10.00 -11.46 -6.29
N ALA A 355 11.33 -11.47 -6.33
CA ALA A 355 12.11 -12.63 -6.77
C ALA A 355 11.85 -13.90 -5.93
N ILE A 356 11.73 -13.77 -4.60
CA ILE A 356 11.39 -14.90 -3.72
C ILE A 356 9.94 -15.38 -3.87
N GLY A 357 9.08 -14.66 -4.60
CA GLY A 357 7.71 -15.06 -4.90
C GLY A 357 6.61 -14.11 -4.40
N ALA A 358 6.93 -12.94 -3.84
CA ALA A 358 5.89 -11.97 -3.51
C ALA A 358 5.25 -11.41 -4.78
N SER A 359 3.93 -11.22 -4.77
CA SER A 359 3.24 -10.48 -5.84
C SER A 359 3.33 -8.98 -5.60
N VAL A 360 3.20 -8.56 -4.34
CA VAL A 360 3.09 -7.14 -3.97
C VAL A 360 3.95 -6.86 -2.74
N ALA A 361 4.62 -5.71 -2.70
CA ALA A 361 5.25 -5.19 -1.50
C ALA A 361 4.41 -4.04 -0.93
N MET A 362 3.98 -4.17 0.32
CA MET A 362 3.30 -3.08 1.03
C MET A 362 4.33 -2.10 1.59
N LYS A 363 4.10 -0.79 1.36
CA LYS A 363 4.97 0.31 1.77
C LYS A 363 4.19 1.35 2.56
N SER A 364 4.82 1.83 3.62
CA SER A 364 4.25 2.84 4.52
C SER A 364 4.94 4.19 4.31
N ARG A 365 5.88 4.57 5.19
CA ARG A 365 6.59 5.85 5.20
C ARG A 365 7.31 6.13 3.88
N ALA A 366 7.99 5.12 3.31
CA ALA A 366 8.70 5.27 2.04
C ALA A 366 7.79 5.69 0.88
N LEU A 367 6.53 5.24 0.87
CA LEU A 367 5.57 5.53 -0.20
C LEU A 367 4.79 6.82 0.04
N SER A 368 4.24 6.99 1.26
CA SER A 368 3.28 8.06 1.55
C SER A 368 3.77 9.04 2.62
N GLY A 369 4.79 8.71 3.40
CA GLY A 369 5.24 9.55 4.51
C GLY A 369 5.76 10.92 4.06
N GLY A 370 5.10 11.99 4.46
CA GLY A 370 5.52 13.36 4.18
C GLY A 370 5.21 13.88 2.77
N THR A 371 4.42 13.13 1.96
CA THR A 371 3.93 13.64 0.67
C THR A 371 2.79 14.65 0.88
N TYR A 372 2.35 15.35 -0.17
CA TYR A 372 1.19 16.24 -0.06
C TYR A 372 -0.10 15.47 0.20
N GLU A 373 -0.25 14.28 -0.38
CA GLU A 373 -1.42 13.41 -0.24
C GLU A 373 -1.46 12.63 1.08
N HIS A 374 -0.33 12.55 1.79
CA HIS A 374 -0.24 12.00 3.15
C HIS A 374 -1.29 12.64 4.06
N ASN A 375 -2.10 11.78 4.72
CA ASN A 375 -3.06 12.19 5.74
C ASN A 375 -2.45 13.21 6.74
N PRO A 376 -3.14 14.33 7.02
CA PRO A 376 -2.71 15.24 8.05
C PRO A 376 -3.23 14.74 9.40
N THR A 377 -2.36 14.52 10.38
CA THR A 377 -2.78 14.82 11.77
C THR A 377 -2.69 16.33 12.01
N GLY A 378 -3.28 17.11 11.11
CA GLY A 378 -3.50 18.56 11.21
C GLY A 378 -2.29 19.49 11.02
N TRP A 379 -1.04 19.03 11.08
CA TRP A 379 0.08 19.98 11.22
C TRP A 379 1.26 19.68 10.28
N VAL A 380 1.49 20.59 9.33
CA VAL A 380 2.84 20.83 8.78
C VAL A 380 3.55 21.70 9.79
N TYR A 381 4.44 21.11 10.55
CA TYR A 381 5.23 21.88 11.50
C TYR A 381 6.42 22.48 10.76
N SER A 382 6.44 23.81 10.63
CA SER A 382 7.63 24.55 10.19
C SER A 382 8.41 24.93 11.44
N ASN A 383 9.23 24.02 11.96
CA ASN A 383 10.14 24.29 13.08
C ASN A 383 11.40 23.40 13.06
N GLY A 384 11.80 22.91 11.88
CA GLY A 384 13.17 22.44 11.69
C GLY A 384 14.15 23.60 11.83
N VAL A 385 15.36 23.34 12.33
CA VAL A 385 16.47 24.32 12.39
C VAL A 385 16.80 24.91 11.00
N ASP A 386 16.29 24.27 9.94
CA ASP A 386 16.44 24.56 8.52
C ASP A 386 15.16 25.05 7.82
N GLY A 387 14.05 25.24 8.54
CA GLY A 387 12.77 25.72 7.99
C GLY A 387 11.99 24.69 7.17
N ARG A 388 12.33 23.40 7.22
CA ARG A 388 11.61 22.35 6.47
C ARG A 388 10.35 21.90 7.19
N GLY A 389 9.29 21.65 6.41
CA GLY A 389 8.01 21.15 6.91
C GLY A 389 8.08 19.65 7.25
N PHE A 390 7.36 19.23 8.28
CA PHE A 390 7.19 17.82 8.60
C PHE A 390 5.73 17.47 8.90
N LYS A 391 5.34 16.23 8.60
CA LYS A 391 4.06 15.63 8.98
C LYS A 391 4.29 14.60 10.09
N ARG A 392 3.33 14.44 11.01
CA ARG A 392 3.40 13.38 12.04
C ARG A 392 3.33 12.01 11.37
N TYR A 393 3.91 11.00 12.01
CA TYR A 393 3.84 9.61 11.59
C TYR A 393 3.94 8.71 12.81
N PHE A 394 3.03 7.74 12.95
CA PHE A 394 2.95 6.90 14.15
C PHE A 394 2.34 5.54 13.86
N GLY A 395 2.71 4.54 14.66
CA GLY A 395 2.34 3.14 14.45
C GLY A 395 0.89 2.84 14.84
N GLU A 396 0.28 1.84 14.21
CA GLU A 396 -1.09 1.38 14.52
C GLU A 396 -1.24 0.89 15.99
N ALA A 397 -0.13 0.55 16.65
CA ALA A 397 -0.10 0.15 18.06
C ALA A 397 0.52 1.20 19.00
N SER A 398 0.72 2.43 18.53
CA SER A 398 1.30 3.54 19.31
C SER A 398 0.31 4.14 20.30
N ASP A 399 0.84 4.93 21.25
CA ASP A 399 0.05 5.74 22.19
C ASP A 399 -0.78 6.80 21.46
N ALA A 400 -0.22 7.42 20.42
CA ALA A 400 -0.92 8.38 19.57
C ALA A 400 -2.18 7.78 18.92
N GLU A 401 -2.06 6.60 18.31
CA GLU A 401 -3.19 5.91 17.69
C GLU A 401 -4.30 5.63 18.72
N LYS A 402 -3.90 5.13 19.90
CA LYS A 402 -4.84 4.79 20.98
C LYS A 402 -5.49 6.03 21.56
N TRP A 403 -4.76 7.14 21.66
CA TRP A 403 -5.29 8.45 22.05
C TRP A 403 -6.38 8.92 21.09
N TYR A 404 -6.09 8.92 19.78
CA TYR A 404 -7.08 9.30 18.77
C TYR A 404 -8.29 8.37 18.76
N GLY A 405 -8.09 7.08 19.05
CA GLY A 405 -9.17 6.11 19.24
C GLY A 405 -9.94 6.20 20.55
N LYS A 406 -9.61 7.16 21.44
CA LYS A 406 -10.18 7.27 22.80
C LYS A 406 -10.04 5.98 23.62
N LYS A 407 -9.00 5.19 23.33
CA LYS A 407 -8.61 3.97 24.06
C LYS A 407 -7.46 4.24 25.04
N PHE A 408 -7.02 5.49 25.14
CA PHE A 408 -5.94 5.92 26.04
C PHE A 408 -6.41 7.15 26.81
N ASP A 409 -6.31 7.11 28.13
CA ASP A 409 -6.43 8.25 29.02
C ASP A 409 -5.04 8.50 29.64
N PRO A 410 -4.39 9.66 29.43
CA PRO A 410 -3.04 9.93 29.91
C PRO A 410 -3.04 10.23 31.42
N THR A 411 -4.24 10.39 32.01
CA THR A 411 -4.48 10.68 33.42
C THR A 411 -5.06 9.49 34.17
N GLY A 412 -5.45 8.43 33.45
CA GLY A 412 -5.98 7.18 34.00
C GLY A 412 -4.88 6.19 34.40
N ASN A 413 -5.27 5.14 35.13
CA ASN A 413 -4.39 4.04 35.55
C ASN A 413 -4.48 2.81 34.62
N ASP A 414 -4.98 2.98 33.40
CA ASP A 414 -5.16 1.85 32.48
C ASP A 414 -3.81 1.30 32.00
N VAL A 415 -3.58 0.00 32.20
CA VAL A 415 -2.40 -0.71 31.70
C VAL A 415 -2.55 -0.92 30.19
N MET A 416 -1.68 -0.32 29.39
CA MET A 416 -1.71 -0.40 27.93
C MET A 416 -0.45 -1.05 27.36
N PHE A 417 -0.63 -2.03 26.48
CA PHE A 417 0.46 -2.69 25.74
C PHE A 417 0.79 -1.92 24.45
N LEU A 418 1.89 -1.17 24.42
CA LEU A 418 2.30 -0.35 23.27
C LEU A 418 3.36 -1.10 22.45
N GLU A 419 3.17 -1.16 21.14
CA GLU A 419 4.06 -1.88 20.21
C GLU A 419 4.42 -1.04 18.96
N GLY A 420 4.28 0.29 19.05
CA GLY A 420 4.68 1.18 17.98
C GLY A 420 5.05 2.57 18.49
N SER A 421 5.90 3.25 17.73
CA SER A 421 6.45 4.55 18.08
C SER A 421 5.73 5.70 17.39
N VAL A 422 5.96 6.90 17.90
CA VAL A 422 5.50 8.17 17.34
C VAL A 422 6.72 8.95 16.85
N GLY A 423 6.63 9.45 15.64
CA GLY A 423 7.66 10.26 15.03
C GLY A 423 7.11 11.31 14.08
N ARG A 424 8.00 11.79 13.21
CA ARG A 424 7.69 12.77 12.17
C ARG A 424 8.43 12.40 10.89
N VAL A 425 7.84 12.79 9.76
CA VAL A 425 8.43 12.60 8.43
C VAL A 425 8.56 13.96 7.79
N GLU A 426 9.78 14.27 7.39
CA GLU A 426 10.10 15.48 6.65
C GLU A 426 9.43 15.46 5.29
N MET A 427 8.94 16.61 4.85
CA MET A 427 8.44 16.80 3.51
C MET A 427 9.61 17.03 2.56
N ASP A 428 9.92 16.03 1.73
CA ASP A 428 10.97 16.15 0.71
C ASP A 428 10.40 16.77 -0.56
N SER A 429 10.81 18.00 -0.88
CA SER A 429 10.40 18.71 -2.09
C SER A 429 10.82 18.01 -3.39
N ARG A 430 11.81 17.09 -3.33
CA ARG A 430 12.21 16.26 -4.47
C ARG A 430 11.31 15.07 -4.66
N TYR A 431 10.56 14.65 -3.64
CA TYR A 431 9.61 13.52 -3.72
C TYR A 431 8.29 13.89 -3.04
N PRO A 432 7.59 14.92 -3.56
CA PRO A 432 6.44 15.52 -2.90
C PRO A 432 5.15 14.71 -3.04
N SER A 433 5.06 13.81 -4.02
CA SER A 433 3.86 13.05 -4.34
C SER A 433 4.05 11.54 -4.19
N ILE A 434 2.99 10.85 -3.76
CA ILE A 434 2.90 9.38 -3.76
C ILE A 434 3.25 8.81 -5.13
N THR A 435 2.66 9.37 -6.20
CA THR A 435 2.81 8.86 -7.56
C THR A 435 4.27 8.90 -8.02
N LYS A 436 5.00 9.99 -7.71
CA LYS A 436 6.44 10.06 -8.01
C LYS A 436 7.25 9.02 -7.24
N ARG A 437 6.98 8.87 -5.94
CA ARG A 437 7.69 7.89 -5.10
C ARG A 437 7.44 6.46 -5.60
N GLN A 438 6.20 6.15 -5.94
CA GLN A 438 5.84 4.88 -6.56
C GLN A 438 6.58 4.69 -7.88
N PHE A 439 6.58 5.68 -8.77
CA PHE A 439 7.33 5.60 -10.02
C PHE A 439 8.81 5.29 -9.78
N LYS A 440 9.45 5.90 -8.76
CA LYS A 440 10.85 5.61 -8.43
C LYS A 440 11.09 4.22 -7.87
N MET A 441 10.13 3.67 -7.12
CA MET A 441 10.18 2.26 -6.72
C MET A 441 10.06 1.32 -7.92
N LEU A 442 9.15 1.65 -8.86
CA LEU A 442 8.94 0.92 -10.10
C LEU A 442 10.15 1.01 -11.05
N GLU A 443 10.81 2.16 -11.14
CA GLU A 443 12.05 2.37 -11.89
C GLU A 443 13.18 1.49 -11.35
N GLY A 444 13.35 1.43 -10.02
CA GLY A 444 14.34 0.54 -9.39
C GLY A 444 14.05 -0.94 -9.67
N LEU A 445 12.77 -1.30 -9.71
CA LEU A 445 12.35 -2.66 -10.02
C LEU A 445 12.52 -3.01 -11.51
N ALA A 446 12.18 -2.10 -12.42
CA ALA A 446 12.45 -2.27 -13.84
C ALA A 446 13.95 -2.40 -14.12
N THR A 447 14.76 -1.58 -13.43
CA THR A 447 16.22 -1.66 -13.49
C THR A 447 16.71 -3.03 -13.03
N ALA A 448 16.17 -3.57 -11.93
CA ALA A 448 16.51 -4.91 -11.48
C ALA A 448 16.19 -5.96 -12.56
N CYS A 449 15.02 -5.90 -13.21
CA CYS A 449 14.69 -6.79 -14.33
C CYS A 449 15.70 -6.70 -15.49
N ILE A 450 16.11 -5.48 -15.86
CA ILE A 450 17.11 -5.28 -16.93
C ILE A 450 18.46 -5.90 -16.55
N PHE A 451 18.93 -5.69 -15.31
CA PHE A 451 20.18 -6.29 -14.83
C PHE A 451 20.11 -7.81 -14.70
N GLN A 452 18.92 -8.36 -14.39
CA GLN A 452 18.66 -9.80 -14.38
C GLN A 452 18.37 -10.38 -15.78
N ARG A 453 18.20 -9.52 -16.80
CA ARG A 453 17.90 -9.89 -18.19
C ARG A 453 16.60 -10.66 -18.35
N ILE A 454 15.59 -10.16 -17.66
CA ILE A 454 14.24 -10.70 -17.67
C ILE A 454 13.28 -9.64 -18.20
N ALA A 455 12.25 -10.08 -18.92
CA ALA A 455 11.35 -9.19 -19.64
C ALA A 455 10.17 -8.72 -18.78
N SER A 456 9.90 -9.38 -17.65
CA SER A 456 8.74 -9.07 -16.80
C SER A 456 8.97 -9.41 -15.32
N LEU A 457 8.11 -8.87 -14.46
CA LEU A 457 8.02 -9.25 -13.06
C LEU A 457 7.51 -10.65 -12.85
N GLU A 458 6.65 -11.14 -13.74
CA GLU A 458 6.22 -12.53 -13.68
C GLU A 458 7.41 -13.47 -13.85
N GLU A 459 8.33 -13.14 -14.76
CA GLU A 459 9.59 -13.86 -14.93
C GLU A 459 10.49 -13.71 -13.70
N LEU A 460 10.63 -12.50 -13.13
CA LEU A 460 11.36 -12.29 -11.86
C LEU A 460 10.79 -13.14 -10.73
N GLN A 461 9.47 -13.15 -10.62
CA GLN A 461 8.70 -13.80 -9.58
C GLN A 461 8.65 -15.32 -9.77
N ARG A 462 8.85 -15.85 -10.97
CA ARG A 462 8.86 -17.31 -11.24
C ARG A 462 10.26 -17.89 -11.29
N ASN A 463 11.21 -17.20 -11.93
CA ASN A 463 12.46 -17.80 -12.38
C ASN A 463 13.72 -16.95 -12.07
N PRO A 464 13.98 -16.50 -10.84
CA PRO A 464 15.30 -15.99 -10.51
C PRO A 464 16.25 -17.19 -10.50
N HIS A 465 17.28 -17.14 -11.35
CA HIS A 465 18.27 -18.22 -11.42
C HIS A 465 18.87 -18.45 -10.01
N PRO A 466 18.96 -19.69 -9.50
CA PRO A 466 19.44 -19.96 -8.14
C PRO A 466 20.80 -19.31 -7.84
N ASP A 467 21.69 -19.28 -8.84
CA ASP A 467 23.04 -18.72 -8.71
C ASP A 467 23.12 -17.19 -8.74
N VAL A 468 22.02 -16.47 -9.04
CA VAL A 468 22.06 -15.00 -8.93
C VAL A 468 22.02 -14.53 -7.49
N TRP A 469 21.57 -15.38 -6.56
CA TRP A 469 21.45 -15.03 -5.15
C TRP A 469 22.81 -15.02 -4.46
N LYS A 470 23.22 -13.84 -4.00
CA LYS A 470 24.41 -13.70 -3.17
C LYS A 470 24.03 -13.25 -1.77
N TYR A 471 24.43 -14.07 -0.79
CA TYR A 471 24.46 -13.64 0.60
C TYR A 471 25.60 -12.65 0.77
N THR A 472 25.27 -11.44 1.17
CA THR A 472 26.24 -10.40 1.44
C THR A 472 26.32 -10.21 2.94
N SER A 473 27.54 -10.11 3.49
CA SER A 473 27.64 -9.63 4.88
C SER A 473 26.95 -8.26 4.98
N HIS A 474 26.17 -8.04 6.03
CA HIS A 474 25.40 -6.81 6.28
C HIS A 474 26.24 -5.51 6.12
N ALA A 475 27.58 -5.61 6.28
CA ALA A 475 28.53 -4.52 6.07
C ALA A 475 28.73 -4.12 4.58
N ALA A 476 28.65 -5.07 3.64
CA ALA A 476 28.87 -4.82 2.22
C ALA A 476 27.70 -4.04 1.57
N MET A 477 26.46 -4.30 2.00
CA MET A 477 25.28 -3.52 1.59
C MET A 477 25.29 -2.11 2.17
N ARG A 478 25.67 -1.91 3.44
CA ARG A 478 25.82 -0.53 3.97
C ARG A 478 26.85 0.29 3.20
N ALA A 479 27.94 -0.34 2.74
CA ALA A 479 28.95 0.31 1.90
C ALA A 479 28.43 0.70 0.51
N SER A 480 27.45 -0.03 -0.05
CA SER A 480 26.83 0.30 -1.34
C SER A 480 25.67 1.30 -1.22
N VAL A 481 25.08 1.43 -0.03
CA VAL A 481 23.84 2.20 0.18
C VAL A 481 24.06 3.69 0.45
N HIS A 482 25.22 4.17 0.95
CA HIS A 482 25.62 5.59 0.82
C HIS A 482 27.08 5.90 1.26
N HIS A 483 27.82 6.61 0.41
CA HIS A 483 28.64 7.74 0.85
C HIS A 483 27.72 8.97 0.99
N ASN A 484 27.32 9.24 2.22
CA ASN A 484 27.25 10.57 2.86
C ASN A 484 26.76 10.40 4.29
#